data_AF-A0A8G1M4Y6-F1
#
_entry.id   AF-A0A8G1M4Y6-F1
#
_cell.length_a   1.000
_cell.length_b   1.000
_cell.length_c   1.000
_cell.angle_alpha   90.00
_cell.angle_beta   90.00
_cell.angle_gamma   90.00
#
_symmetry.space_group_name_H-M   'P 1'
#
loop_
_entity.id
_entity.type
_entity.pdbx_description
1 polymer ?
#
loop_
_entity_poly.entity_id
_entity_poly.type
_entity_poly.pdbx_seq_one_letter_code
_entity_poly.pdbx_strand_id
1 'polypeptide(L)'
;MIVHLQNSLTLKILHSVLLLRDISRDNVPWEETEIYNKLMSRDISSRYDSDDNIKARLGEVDVLHNQVDENGYMSQRQLQYKDDTAFSPTEKSPPEKEEVLVNIGRDGEIIFCTGRHRFCVARVLDIDQIPVRVHVRHQ
;
A
#
# COMPACT_ATOMS: atom_id res chain seq x y z
N MET A 1 8.70 -8.15 -11.43
CA MET A 1 7.63 -9.07 -11.91
C MET A 1 6.32 -8.30 -11.84
N ILE A 2 5.36 -8.55 -12.73
CA ILE A 2 4.02 -7.97 -12.63
C ILE A 2 3.10 -9.02 -12.00
N VAL A 3 2.26 -8.61 -11.04
CA VAL A 3 1.29 -9.49 -10.37
C VAL A 3 -0.12 -9.04 -10.68
N HIS A 4 -0.95 -9.99 -11.10
CA HIS A 4 -2.39 -9.78 -11.24
C HIS A 4 -3.06 -9.80 -9.88
N LEU A 5 -3.81 -8.76 -9.59
CA LEU A 5 -4.42 -8.56 -8.28
C LEU A 5 -5.62 -9.48 -8.04
N GLN A 6 -6.13 -10.21 -9.04
CA GLN A 6 -7.28 -11.12 -8.92
C GLN A 6 -7.02 -12.38 -8.07
N ASN A 7 -5.76 -12.68 -7.71
CA ASN A 7 -5.43 -13.86 -6.90
C ASN A 7 -5.43 -13.56 -5.38
N SER A 8 -6.16 -14.40 -4.65
CA SER A 8 -6.42 -14.35 -3.20
C SER A 8 -5.17 -14.07 -2.36
N LEU A 9 -5.02 -12.83 -1.91
CA LEU A 9 -4.04 -12.42 -0.91
C LEU A 9 -4.71 -12.35 0.47
N THR A 10 -3.99 -12.88 1.46
CA THR A 10 -4.44 -13.34 2.80
C THR A 10 -5.23 -12.32 3.65
N LEU A 11 -6.03 -12.84 4.59
CA LEU A 11 -6.88 -12.13 5.57
C LEU A 11 -6.28 -10.86 6.22
N LYS A 12 -4.96 -10.78 6.45
CA LYS A 12 -4.31 -9.60 7.04
C LYS A 12 -4.31 -8.38 6.10
N ILE A 13 -4.36 -8.61 4.80
CA ILE A 13 -4.41 -7.55 3.78
C ILE A 13 -5.85 -7.10 3.58
N LEU A 14 -6.82 -8.00 3.79
CA LEU A 14 -8.25 -7.71 3.69
C LEU A 14 -8.65 -6.57 4.62
N HIS A 15 -8.14 -6.54 5.86
CA HIS A 15 -8.37 -5.42 6.76
C HIS A 15 -7.88 -4.12 6.14
N SER A 16 -6.61 -4.00 5.74
CA SER A 16 -6.08 -2.77 5.12
C SER A 16 -6.79 -2.36 3.82
N VAL A 17 -7.31 -3.32 3.04
CA VAL A 17 -8.08 -3.05 1.82
C VAL A 17 -9.47 -2.50 2.14
N LEU A 18 -10.18 -3.06 3.13
CA LEU A 18 -11.48 -2.54 3.56
C LEU A 18 -11.36 -1.08 4.02
N LEU A 19 -10.26 -0.73 4.69
CA LEU A 19 -10.01 0.60 5.23
C LEU A 19 -9.92 1.70 4.15
N LEU A 20 -9.31 1.38 3.01
CA LEU A 20 -9.26 2.33 1.89
C LEU A 20 -10.55 2.34 1.08
N ARG A 21 -11.33 1.25 1.15
CA ARG A 21 -12.58 1.13 0.42
C ARG A 21 -13.67 2.01 1.03
N ASP A 22 -13.68 2.14 2.35
CA ASP A 22 -14.59 3.03 3.09
C ASP A 22 -14.36 4.50 2.70
N ILE A 23 -13.11 4.89 2.41
CA ILE A 23 -12.74 6.26 2.03
C ILE A 23 -13.05 6.55 0.57
N SER A 24 -12.67 5.64 -0.32
CA SER A 24 -12.80 5.81 -1.76
C SER A 24 -14.25 5.94 -2.23
N ARG A 25 -15.21 5.24 -1.58
CA ARG A 25 -16.61 5.26 -2.04
C ARG A 25 -17.44 6.41 -1.48
N ASP A 26 -17.14 6.85 -0.25
CA ASP A 26 -18.09 7.66 0.52
C ASP A 26 -17.50 9.00 1.00
N ASN A 27 -16.26 9.37 0.62
CA ASN A 27 -15.56 10.57 1.13
C ASN A 27 -15.58 10.66 2.67
N VAL A 28 -15.50 9.50 3.33
CA VAL A 28 -15.58 9.41 4.79
C VAL A 28 -14.29 10.00 5.37
N PRO A 29 -14.38 11.02 6.25
CA PRO A 29 -13.22 11.53 6.97
C PRO A 29 -12.52 10.41 7.75
N TRP A 30 -11.19 10.43 7.81
CA TRP A 30 -10.43 9.41 8.54
C TRP A 30 -10.93 9.23 9.97
N GLU A 31 -11.27 10.32 10.66
CA GLU A 31 -11.77 10.35 12.05
C GLU A 31 -12.99 9.46 12.29
N GLU A 32 -13.80 9.23 11.26
CA GLU A 32 -15.01 8.40 11.32
C GLU A 32 -14.75 6.93 10.98
N THR A 33 -13.54 6.60 10.52
CA THR A 33 -13.17 5.24 10.15
C THR A 33 -12.77 4.39 11.36
N GLU A 34 -13.06 3.08 11.30
CA GLU A 34 -12.66 2.15 12.36
C GLU A 34 -11.12 2.06 12.51
N ILE A 35 -10.36 2.24 11.41
CA ILE A 35 -8.89 2.24 11.48
C ILE A 35 -8.34 3.41 12.24
N TYR A 36 -8.88 4.62 12.04
CA TYR A 36 -8.40 5.78 12.77
C TYR A 36 -8.51 5.54 14.26
N ASN A 37 -9.66 5.05 14.71
CA ASN A 37 -9.87 4.66 16.10
C ASN A 37 -8.85 3.63 16.59
N LYS A 38 -8.61 2.55 15.80
CA LYS A 38 -7.62 1.51 16.13
C LYS A 38 -6.17 1.99 16.11
N LEU A 39 -5.83 2.97 15.27
CA LEU A 39 -4.49 3.58 15.23
C LEU A 39 -4.29 4.51 16.42
N MET A 40 -5.29 5.35 16.74
CA MET A 40 -5.23 6.26 17.88
C MET A 40 -5.20 5.51 19.22
N SER A 41 -5.94 4.40 19.34
CA SER A 41 -5.85 3.50 20.50
C SER A 41 -4.57 2.68 20.54
N ARG A 42 -3.77 2.67 19.45
CA ARG A 42 -2.55 1.88 19.25
C ARG A 42 -2.77 0.36 19.28
N ASP A 43 -4.00 -0.12 19.09
CA ASP A 43 -4.35 -1.55 19.14
C ASP A 43 -3.72 -2.35 17.99
N ILE A 44 -3.52 -1.72 16.83
CA ILE A 44 -3.05 -2.41 15.61
C ILE A 44 -1.63 -2.03 15.19
N SER A 45 -1.04 -0.99 15.80
CA SER A 45 0.31 -0.54 15.49
C SER A 45 0.89 0.30 16.62
N SER A 46 1.98 -0.17 17.21
CA SER A 46 2.85 0.62 18.09
C SER A 46 3.94 1.39 17.33
N ARG A 47 3.92 1.36 15.98
CA ARG A 47 4.99 1.95 15.15
C ARG A 47 4.97 3.47 15.10
N TYR A 48 3.85 4.08 15.48
CA TYR A 48 3.71 5.52 15.52
C TYR A 48 3.88 5.97 16.96
N ASP A 49 4.82 6.88 17.16
CA ASP A 49 5.18 7.50 18.42
C ASP A 49 4.23 8.66 18.80
N SER A 50 3.51 9.24 17.84
CA SER A 50 2.55 10.33 18.05
C SER A 50 1.31 10.22 17.17
N ASP A 51 0.24 10.89 17.61
CA ASP A 51 -1.01 11.01 16.87
C ASP A 51 -0.81 11.85 15.60
N ASP A 52 0.10 12.83 15.62
CA ASP A 52 0.47 13.63 14.44
C ASP A 52 1.15 12.76 13.38
N ASN A 53 2.00 11.81 13.77
CA ASN A 53 2.63 10.88 12.83
C ASN A 53 1.63 9.89 12.24
N ILE A 54 0.57 9.53 12.97
CA ILE A 54 -0.56 8.79 12.42
C ILE A 54 -1.28 9.63 11.36
N LYS A 55 -1.68 10.86 11.69
CA LYS A 55 -2.40 11.76 10.77
C LYS A 55 -1.58 12.06 9.51
N ALA A 56 -0.29 12.36 9.66
CA ALA A 56 0.61 12.59 8.54
C ALA A 56 0.66 11.36 7.62
N ARG A 57 0.74 10.15 8.18
CA ARG A 57 0.72 8.91 7.39
C ARG A 57 -0.61 8.68 6.68
N LEU A 58 -1.74 9.01 7.31
CA LEU A 58 -3.05 8.92 6.66
C LEU A 58 -3.15 9.91 5.49
N GLY A 59 -2.65 11.13 5.67
CA GLY A 59 -2.56 12.11 4.58
C GLY A 59 -1.67 11.65 3.41
N GLU A 60 -0.54 10.99 3.69
CA GLU A 60 0.28 10.37 2.62
C GLU A 60 -0.52 9.32 1.83
N VAL A 61 -1.41 8.58 2.49
CA VAL A 61 -2.25 7.57 1.84
C VAL A 61 -3.30 8.21 0.93
N ASP A 62 -3.89 9.33 1.32
CA ASP A 62 -4.82 10.10 0.46
C ASP A 62 -4.11 10.65 -0.77
N VAL A 63 -2.89 11.21 -0.59
CA VAL A 63 -2.07 11.68 -1.71
C VAL A 63 -1.77 10.53 -2.68
N LEU A 64 -1.37 9.37 -2.17
CA LEU A 64 -1.13 8.19 -2.98
C LEU A 64 -2.40 7.73 -3.72
N HIS A 65 -3.55 7.70 -3.04
CA HIS A 65 -4.82 7.34 -3.64
C HIS A 65 -5.14 8.26 -4.82
N ASN A 66 -5.13 9.58 -4.60
CA ASN A 66 -5.45 10.56 -5.63
C ASN A 66 -4.48 10.49 -6.81
N GLN A 67 -3.19 10.28 -6.54
CA GLN A 67 -2.19 10.14 -7.60
C GLN A 67 -2.45 8.92 -8.48
N VAL A 68 -2.81 7.78 -7.89
CA VAL A 68 -3.11 6.55 -8.63
C VAL A 68 -4.46 6.64 -9.34
N ASP A 69 -5.46 7.29 -8.75
CA ASP A 69 -6.77 7.51 -9.37
C ASP A 69 -6.65 8.40 -10.61
N GLU A 70 -5.92 9.51 -10.50
CA GLU A 70 -5.73 10.47 -11.59
C GLU A 70 -4.80 9.97 -12.70
N ASN A 71 -3.70 9.29 -12.34
CA ASN A 71 -2.61 9.00 -13.28
C ASN A 71 -2.40 7.49 -13.56
N GLY A 72 -3.19 6.63 -12.92
CA GLY A 72 -2.94 5.20 -12.87
C GLY A 72 -1.75 4.83 -11.98
N TYR A 73 -1.55 3.53 -11.79
CA TYR A 73 -0.46 3.03 -10.95
C TYR A 73 0.90 3.16 -11.67
N MET A 74 1.85 3.84 -11.02
CA MET A 74 3.24 3.98 -11.49
C MET A 74 4.20 3.16 -10.64
N SER A 75 5.17 2.49 -11.25
CA SER A 75 6.28 1.84 -10.53
C SER A 75 7.13 2.84 -9.77
N GLN A 76 7.84 2.38 -8.74
CA GLN A 76 8.79 3.22 -7.99
C GLN A 76 9.86 3.82 -8.92
N ARG A 77 10.31 3.07 -9.93
CA ARG A 77 11.25 3.58 -10.94
C ARG A 77 10.67 4.78 -11.72
N GLN A 78 9.38 4.77 -12.02
CA GLN A 78 8.72 5.89 -12.69
C GLN A 78 8.52 7.09 -11.75
N LEU A 79 8.38 6.84 -10.45
CA LEU A 79 8.19 7.87 -9.42
C LEU A 79 9.50 8.53 -8.95
N GLN A 80 10.66 7.90 -9.19
CA GLN A 80 11.96 8.37 -8.70
C GLN A 80 12.29 9.85 -9.03
N TYR A 81 11.78 10.36 -10.14
CA TYR A 81 12.06 11.72 -10.61
C TYR A 81 10.84 12.65 -10.54
N LYS A 82 9.80 12.24 -9.80
CA LYS A 82 8.60 13.05 -9.60
C LYS A 82 8.57 13.67 -8.21
N ASP A 83 8.45 14.97 -8.16
CA ASP A 83 8.24 15.71 -6.91
C ASP A 83 6.86 15.40 -6.30
N ASP A 84 6.71 15.59 -4.99
CA ASP A 84 5.45 15.48 -4.23
C ASP A 84 4.68 14.15 -4.37
N THR A 85 5.39 13.05 -4.50
CA THR A 85 4.76 11.72 -4.58
C THR A 85 4.86 10.96 -3.26
N ALA A 86 3.70 10.61 -2.68
CA ALA A 86 3.67 9.89 -1.41
C ALA A 86 4.20 8.46 -1.60
N PHE A 87 4.99 7.97 -0.63
CA PHE A 87 5.63 6.66 -0.68
C PHE A 87 6.54 6.44 -1.92
N SER A 88 7.15 7.51 -2.42
CA SER A 88 8.16 7.47 -3.47
C SER A 88 9.52 7.00 -2.98
N PRO A 89 10.37 6.49 -3.90
CA PRO A 89 11.60 5.86 -3.49
C PRO A 89 12.57 6.91 -2.97
N THR A 90 13.28 6.58 -1.91
CA THR A 90 14.37 7.42 -1.41
C THR A 90 15.58 7.32 -2.34
N GLU A 91 16.32 8.41 -2.51
CA GLU A 91 17.58 8.40 -3.30
C GLU A 91 18.65 7.44 -2.73
N LYS A 92 18.48 7.01 -1.47
CA LYS A 92 19.41 6.14 -0.74
C LYS A 92 19.35 4.68 -1.18
N SER A 93 18.36 4.30 -1.98
CA SER A 93 18.15 2.93 -2.42
C SER A 93 17.70 2.86 -3.88
N PRO A 94 18.06 1.81 -4.64
CA PRO A 94 17.43 1.55 -5.93
C PRO A 94 15.90 1.53 -5.80
N PRO A 95 15.14 2.19 -6.69
CA PRO A 95 13.68 2.28 -6.60
C PRO A 95 12.97 0.93 -6.49
N GLU A 96 13.49 -0.10 -7.14
CA GLU A 96 12.92 -1.45 -7.10
C GLU A 96 12.89 -2.05 -5.69
N LYS A 97 13.79 -1.61 -4.80
CA LYS A 97 13.81 -2.11 -3.42
C LYS A 97 12.63 -1.59 -2.61
N GLU A 98 12.01 -0.50 -3.05
CA GLU A 98 10.85 0.15 -2.42
C GLU A 98 9.52 -0.24 -3.08
N GLU A 99 9.56 -1.16 -4.06
CA GLU A 99 8.36 -1.75 -4.63
C GLU A 99 7.62 -2.65 -3.64
N VAL A 100 6.35 -2.92 -3.95
CA VAL A 100 5.57 -3.96 -3.26
C VAL A 100 6.36 -5.27 -3.29
N LEU A 101 6.55 -5.86 -2.12
CA LEU A 101 7.41 -7.01 -1.93
C LEU A 101 6.58 -8.28 -1.76
N VAL A 102 6.92 -9.30 -2.52
CA VAL A 102 6.31 -10.63 -2.43
C VAL A 102 7.37 -11.71 -2.30
N ASN A 103 6.96 -12.87 -1.79
CA ASN A 103 7.69 -14.12 -1.88
C ASN A 103 6.96 -15.05 -2.85
N ILE A 104 7.69 -16.04 -3.34
CA ILE A 104 7.14 -17.15 -4.12
C ILE A 104 7.31 -18.41 -3.29
N GLY A 105 6.21 -19.07 -2.96
CA GLY A 105 6.23 -20.35 -2.24
C GLY A 105 6.67 -21.52 -3.11
N ARG A 106 6.74 -22.72 -2.52
CA ARG A 106 7.29 -23.91 -3.20
C ARG A 106 6.46 -24.33 -4.40
N ASP A 107 5.14 -24.11 -4.34
CA ASP A 107 4.21 -24.47 -5.39
C ASP A 107 3.98 -23.31 -6.38
N GLY A 108 4.79 -22.25 -6.26
CA GLY A 108 4.67 -21.04 -7.09
C GLY A 108 3.66 -20.03 -6.58
N GLU A 109 3.07 -20.22 -5.39
CA GLU A 109 2.10 -19.29 -4.84
C GLU A 109 2.75 -17.93 -4.51
N ILE A 110 2.04 -16.83 -4.81
CA ILE A 110 2.50 -15.47 -4.51
C ILE A 110 2.09 -15.11 -3.10
N ILE A 111 3.08 -14.84 -2.25
CA ILE A 111 2.89 -14.52 -0.83
C ILE A 111 3.27 -13.07 -0.61
N PHE A 112 2.30 -12.21 -0.30
CA PHE A 112 2.58 -10.81 0.01
C PHE A 112 3.45 -10.65 1.27
N CYS A 113 4.44 -9.76 1.19
CA CYS A 113 5.36 -9.47 2.30
C CYS A 113 5.17 -8.04 2.84
N THR A 114 5.37 -7.01 2.01
CA THR A 114 5.23 -5.60 2.39
C THR A 114 4.79 -4.72 1.21
N GLY A 115 4.49 -3.44 1.49
CA GLY A 115 3.95 -2.48 0.52
C GLY A 115 2.43 -2.33 0.62
N ARG A 116 1.87 -2.42 1.84
CA ARG A 116 0.41 -2.52 2.06
C ARG A 116 -0.35 -1.32 1.50
N HIS A 117 0.15 -0.10 1.71
CA HIS A 117 -0.51 1.12 1.24
C HIS A 117 -0.73 1.09 -0.28
N ARG A 118 0.37 0.94 -1.04
CA ARG A 118 0.33 0.85 -2.51
C ARG A 118 -0.53 -0.32 -3.02
N PHE A 119 -0.41 -1.49 -2.39
CA PHE A 119 -1.24 -2.64 -2.72
C PHE A 119 -2.73 -2.36 -2.50
N CYS A 120 -3.11 -1.79 -1.36
CA CYS A 120 -4.51 -1.55 -1.02
C CYS A 120 -5.11 -0.46 -1.91
N VAL A 121 -4.36 0.61 -2.20
CA VAL A 121 -4.79 1.66 -3.15
C VAL A 121 -5.07 1.06 -4.52
N ALA A 122 -4.13 0.28 -5.05
CA ALA A 122 -4.32 -0.42 -6.32
C ALA A 122 -5.56 -1.34 -6.31
N ARG A 123 -5.82 -2.04 -5.20
CA ARG A 123 -6.99 -2.90 -5.03
C ARG A 123 -8.32 -2.16 -4.97
N VAL A 124 -8.34 -0.97 -4.37
CA VAL A 124 -9.57 -0.18 -4.21
C VAL A 124 -9.95 0.54 -5.49
N LEU A 125 -8.94 0.99 -6.25
CA LEU A 125 -9.10 1.60 -7.57
C LEU A 125 -9.21 0.56 -8.70
N ASP A 126 -9.47 -0.70 -8.36
CA ASP A 126 -9.63 -1.82 -9.29
C ASP A 126 -8.52 -1.92 -10.35
N ILE A 127 -7.28 -1.60 -9.96
CA ILE A 127 -6.10 -1.78 -10.81
C ILE A 127 -5.84 -3.28 -10.99
N ASP A 128 -5.75 -3.73 -12.23
CA ASP A 128 -5.59 -5.16 -12.54
C ASP A 128 -4.23 -5.72 -12.15
N GLN A 129 -3.18 -4.90 -12.31
CA GLN A 129 -1.79 -5.34 -12.28
C GLN A 129 -0.88 -4.30 -11.66
N ILE A 130 0.05 -4.75 -10.81
CA ILE A 130 1.08 -3.88 -10.23
C ILE A 130 2.49 -4.51 -10.37
N PRO A 131 3.54 -3.68 -10.50
CA PRO A 131 4.91 -4.13 -10.34
C PRO A 131 5.15 -4.58 -8.90
N VAL A 132 5.86 -5.70 -8.76
CA VAL A 132 6.35 -6.21 -7.48
C VAL A 132 7.81 -6.63 -7.60
N ARG A 133 8.49 -6.61 -6.46
CA ARG A 133 9.79 -7.26 -6.27
C ARG A 133 9.60 -8.60 -5.56
N VAL A 134 10.29 -9.63 -6.06
CA VAL A 134 10.38 -10.91 -5.36
C VAL A 134 11.54 -10.85 -4.37
N HIS A 135 11.28 -11.11 -3.09
CA HIS A 135 12.32 -11.16 -2.06
C HIS A 135 12.96 -12.55 -1.97
N VAL A 136 12.11 -13.58 -1.83
CA VAL A 136 12.53 -14.98 -1.74
C VAL A 136 11.66 -15.83 -2.66
N ARG A 137 12.27 -16.81 -3.33
CA ARG A 137 11.58 -17.92 -3.99
C ARG A 137 11.99 -19.21 -3.29
N HIS A 138 11.02 -19.87 -2.67
CA HIS A 138 11.22 -21.15 -2.00
C HIS A 138 11.29 -22.27 -3.05
N GLN A 139 12.17 -23.24 -2.80
CA GLN A 139 12.30 -24.49 -3.55
C GLN A 139 11.89 -25.67 -2.67
#